data_AF-A0A0S8CE68-F1
#
_entry.id   AF-A0A0S8CE68-F1
#
_cell.length_a   1.000
_cell.length_b   1.000
_cell.length_c   1.000
_cell.angle_alpha   90.00
_cell.angle_beta   90.00
_cell.angle_gamma   90.00
#
_symmetry.space_group_name_H-M   'P 1'
#
loop_
_entity.id
_entity.type
_entity.pdbx_description
1 polymer ?
#
loop_
_entity_poly.entity_id
_entity_poly.type
_entity_poly.pdbx_seq_one_letter_code
_entity_poly.pdbx_strand_id
1 'polypeptide(L)' 'IGVAPAVIGCLQATEVIKYLAGFGELLTGQLLIYDGLNLEFTKLGIKRDPNCQHCGHLK' A
#
# COMPACT_ATOMS: atom_id res chain seq x y z
N ILE A 1 -7.11 -20.68 -2.63
CA ILE A 1 -6.93 -19.24 -2.32
C ILE A 1 -6.55 -18.54 -3.63
N GLY A 2 -7.51 -18.01 -4.36
CA GLY A 2 -7.25 -17.32 -5.65
C GLY A 2 -7.74 -15.87 -5.67
N VAL A 3 -8.80 -15.56 -4.92
CA VAL A 3 -9.46 -14.25 -4.99
C VAL A 3 -8.71 -13.17 -4.21
N ALA A 4 -8.12 -13.50 -3.05
CA ALA A 4 -7.35 -12.53 -2.26
C ALA A 4 -6.21 -11.86 -3.07
N PRO A 5 -5.32 -12.59 -3.77
CA PRO A 5 -4.31 -11.93 -4.60
C PRO A 5 -4.90 -11.15 -5.78
N ALA A 6 -6.06 -11.56 -6.32
CA ALA A 6 -6.75 -10.78 -7.37
C ALA A 6 -7.24 -9.42 -6.83
N VAL A 7 -7.83 -9.39 -5.62
CA VAL A 7 -8.22 -8.14 -4.95
C VAL A 7 -7.01 -7.24 -4.72
N ILE A 8 -5.91 -7.78 -4.18
CA ILE A 8 -4.68 -7.02 -3.97
C ILE A 8 -4.12 -6.48 -5.29
N GLY A 9 -4.12 -7.30 -6.35
CA GLY A 9 -3.65 -6.88 -7.67
C GLY A 9 -4.46 -5.72 -8.26
N CYS A 10 -5.79 -5.76 -8.14
CA CYS A 10 -6.67 -4.66 -8.57
C CYS A 10 -6.41 -3.37 -7.78
N LEU A 11 -6.19 -3.48 -6.46
CA LEU A 11 -5.84 -2.33 -5.63
C LEU A 11 -4.50 -1.72 -6.06
N GLN A 12 -3.48 -2.55 -6.30
CA GLN A 12 -2.18 -2.10 -6.79
C GLN A 12 -2.27 -1.43 -8.17
N ALA A 13 -3.01 -2.03 -9.12
CA ALA A 13 -3.24 -1.42 -10.43
C ALA A 13 -3.93 -0.07 -10.33
N THR A 14 -4.90 0.06 -9.41
CA THR A 14 -5.59 1.33 -9.14
C THR A 14 -4.63 2.39 -8.61
N GLU A 15 -3.72 2.05 -7.68
CA GLU A 15 -2.68 2.98 -7.20
C GLU A 15 -1.74 3.42 -8.32
N VAL A 16 -1.34 2.52 -9.21
CA VAL A 16 -0.52 2.85 -10.38
C VAL A 16 -1.23 3.82 -11.30
N ILE A 17 -2.52 3.60 -11.60
CA ILE A 17 -3.32 4.51 -12.43
C ILE A 17 -3.39 5.89 -11.79
N LYS A 18 -3.71 5.98 -10.49
CA LYS A 18 -3.74 7.26 -9.76
C LYS A 18 -2.41 7.99 -9.83
N TYR A 19 -1.31 7.26 -9.63
CA TYR A 19 0.05 7.83 -9.69
C TYR A 19 0.35 8.40 -11.07
N LEU A 20 0.10 7.63 -12.13
CA LEU A 20 0.42 8.04 -13.51
C LEU A 20 -0.48 9.18 -14.00
N ALA A 21 -1.75 9.18 -13.61
CA ALA A 21 -2.71 10.19 -14.03
C ALA A 21 -2.73 11.44 -13.13
N GLY A 22 -1.99 11.43 -12.02
CA GLY A 22 -1.83 12.59 -11.14
C GLY A 22 -3.10 12.99 -10.40
N PHE A 23 -3.97 12.04 -10.05
CA PHE A 23 -5.22 12.32 -9.32
C PHE A 23 -5.39 11.46 -8.08
N GLY A 24 -6.19 11.97 -7.14
CA GLY A 24 -6.51 11.30 -5.88
C GLY A 24 -5.34 11.28 -4.90
N GLU A 25 -5.56 10.63 -3.75
CA GLU A 25 -4.53 10.44 -2.73
C GLU A 25 -3.97 9.02 -2.83
N LEU A 26 -2.63 8.90 -2.86
CA LEU A 26 -1.94 7.61 -2.90
C LEU A 26 -1.81 7.01 -1.51
N LEU A 27 -1.72 5.68 -1.45
CA LEU A 27 -1.41 4.93 -0.23
C LEU A 27 0.08 4.99 0.15
N THR A 28 0.83 5.96 -0.35
CA THR A 28 2.25 6.15 -0.03
C THR A 28 2.45 6.35 1.47
N GLY A 29 3.40 5.63 2.06
CA GLY A 29 3.65 5.68 3.51
C GLY A 29 2.57 4.98 4.34
N GLN A 30 1.69 4.19 3.73
CA GLN A 30 0.68 3.41 4.41
C GLN A 30 0.85 1.92 4.11
N LEU A 31 0.62 1.08 5.12
CA LEU A 31 0.40 -0.35 4.97
C LEU A 31 -1.12 -0.59 4.96
N LEU A 32 -1.63 -1.12 3.86
CA LEU A 32 -3.01 -1.57 3.75
C LEU A 32 -3.07 -3.07 4.05
N ILE A 33 -3.84 -3.45 5.06
CA ILE A 33 -4.10 -4.84 5.43
C ILE A 33 -5.52 -5.19 4.96
N TYR A 34 -5.64 -6.28 4.21
CA TYR A 34 -6.91 -6.85 3.77
C TYR A 34 -7.17 -8.13 4.56
N ASP A 35 -8.23 -8.13 5.37
CA ASP A 35 -8.78 -9.34 5.98
C ASP A 35 -9.93 -9.86 5.11
N GLY A 36 -9.66 -10.94 4.38
CA GLY A 36 -10.65 -11.55 3.48
C GLY A 36 -11.74 -12.36 4.18
N LEU A 37 -11.57 -12.72 5.46
CA LEU A 37 -12.59 -13.44 6.22
C LEU A 37 -13.68 -12.50 6.70
N ASN A 38 -13.28 -11.34 7.23
CA ASN A 38 -14.20 -10.32 7.76
C ASN A 38 -14.54 -9.22 6.74
N LEU A 39 -13.89 -9.23 5.57
CA LEU A 39 -13.98 -8.19 4.54
C LEU A 39 -13.59 -6.80 5.09
N GLU A 40 -12.52 -6.76 5.88
CA GLU A 40 -12.06 -5.54 6.53
C GLU A 40 -10.78 -5.01 5.87
N PHE A 41 -10.68 -3.67 5.86
CA PHE A 41 -9.50 -2.95 5.41
C PHE A 41 -8.96 -2.07 6.54
N THR A 42 -7.72 -2.31 6.94
CA THR A 42 -7.03 -1.48 7.93
C THR A 42 -5.87 -0.74 7.27
N LYS A 43 -5.81 0.57 7.46
CA LYS A 43 -4.67 1.40 7.04
C LYS A 43 -3.81 1.75 8.23
N LEU A 44 -2.52 1.47 8.14
CA LEU A 44 -1.54 1.82 9.14
C LEU A 44 -0.52 2.78 8.53
N GLY A 45 -0.30 3.93 9.17
CA GLY A 45 0.77 4.84 8.78
C GLY A 45 2.13 4.24 9.12
N ILE A 46 3.00 4.07 8.13
CA ILE A 46 4.36 3.57 8.30
C ILE A 46 5.32 4.73 8.12
N LYS A 47 6.20 4.89 9.11
CA LYS A 47 7.32 5.81 9.02
C LYS A 47 8.59 5.02 8.79
N ARG A 48 9.45 5.60 7.96
CA ARG A 48 10.78 5.06 7.70
C ARG A 48 11.64 5.22 8.96
N ASP A 49 12.35 4.17 9.32
CA ASP A 49 13.30 4.21 10.44
C ASP A 49 14.57 4.96 9.99
N PRO A 50 14.93 6.10 10.63
CA PRO A 50 16.14 6.85 10.28
C PRO A 50 17.43 6.04 10.51
N ASN A 51 17.40 5.01 11.37
CA ASN A 51 18.56 4.17 11.66
C ASN A 51 18.61 2.91 10.77
N CYS A 52 17.71 2.75 9.81
CA CYS A 52 17.72 1.59 8.92
C CYS A 52 19.01 1.55 8.09
N GLN A 53 19.76 0.46 8.16
CA GLN A 53 21.02 0.32 7.40
C GLN A 53 20.84 0.37 5.87
N HIS A 54 19.64 0.07 5.36
CA HIS A 54 19.36 0.04 3.92
C HIS A 54 18.76 1.34 3.41
N CYS A 55 17.80 1.89 4.17
CA CYS A 55 17.09 3.09 3.81
C CYS A 55 17.08 4.05 5.00
N GLY A 56 18.16 4.30 5.70
CA GLY A 56 18.23 5.43 6.65
C GLY A 56 18.56 6.72 5.91
N HIS A 57 19.43 6.60 4.90
CA HIS A 57 20.11 7.70 4.21
C HIS A 57 19.35 8.32 3.02
N LEU A 58 18.37 7.63 2.43
CA LEU A 58 17.59 8.17 1.32
C LEU A 58 16.75 9.36 1.80
N LYS A 59 16.59 10.38 0.98
CA LYS A 59 15.75 11.55 1.28
C LYS A 59 14.29 11.29 0.95
#